data_AF-A0A0N5C9F3-F1
#
_entry.id   AF-A0A0N5C9F3-F1
#
_cell.length_a   1.000
_cell.length_b   1.000
_cell.length_c   1.000
_cell.angle_alpha   90.00
_cell.angle_beta   90.00
_cell.angle_gamma   90.00
#
_symmetry.space_group_name_H-M   'P 1'
#
loop_
_entity.id
_entity.type
_entity.pdbx_description
1 polymer ?
#
loop_
_entity_poly.entity_id
_entity_poly.type
_entity_poly.pdbx_seq_one_letter_code
_entity_poly.pdbx_strand_id
1 'polypeptide(L)'
;MIEPKKGVSPNNNTTIQFICKDGSSTDKFYFYPLDTPTFTLNMQQHCTIQRSAKERNLVIVMGKEEAALQESVKLLNLNGDFMSRMIQNPYATSLTALGKVKNFVENQLINGLLDNDAVSAEESMRQIESLRVSEDAESVVNSLRSHDDQGFELITHIELPKKIEFYRERPITKDIWNSFKDPEGRIIKVNNALQAIFRGGLEPELRKEVWKYLLKYNKWHFTTNENKTHRKKLEDEYYKMKMIWMSMSDDIMSRFSIFTEHRNLIEKDVIRTDRSHPFFQNGKHNYLQLMTDILTTSVIYNFDLGYVQGMSDYLAVLLVTMEDEVDTFWCFVGLMERVHKNFDMDQIFIRNKLTQLRDLLMIINPKFVRYLESHESGHMFFCFRWVLVEFKREFSFNEIMRLWEVLWTDVPCENFLLLFSLAVLDRQANIIMNNNFGLTETLKHINNLSMTINLDEMLTEAESLYHQLAILQDKLPTNIRDILGFNNE
;
A
#
# COMPACT_ATOMS: atom_id res chain seq x y z
N MET A 1 -3.86 -38.19 0.43
CA MET A 1 -5.20 -38.21 -0.22
C MET A 1 -6.26 -38.45 0.84
N ILE A 2 -7.33 -37.64 0.89
CA ILE A 2 -8.40 -37.78 1.88
C ILE A 2 -9.40 -38.81 1.34
N GLU A 3 -9.13 -40.10 1.56
CA GLU A 3 -10.03 -41.16 1.13
C GLU A 3 -11.12 -41.49 2.17
N PRO A 4 -12.36 -41.79 1.76
CA PRO A 4 -13.36 -42.38 2.66
C PRO A 4 -12.79 -43.68 3.26
N LYS A 5 -12.88 -43.87 4.59
CA LYS A 5 -12.43 -45.14 5.19
C LYS A 5 -13.39 -46.26 4.78
N LYS A 6 -12.83 -47.39 4.32
CA LYS A 6 -13.60 -48.57 3.89
C LYS A 6 -14.56 -49.02 4.99
N GLY A 7 -15.86 -48.99 4.71
CA GLY A 7 -16.87 -49.69 5.52
C GLY A 7 -16.86 -51.19 5.21
N VAL A 8 -17.21 -52.02 6.20
CA VAL A 8 -17.27 -53.48 6.04
C VAL A 8 -18.56 -53.84 5.29
N SER A 9 -18.46 -54.28 4.04
CA SER A 9 -19.58 -54.79 3.24
C SER A 9 -19.29 -56.23 2.80
N PRO A 10 -20.27 -57.16 2.84
CA PRO A 10 -20.04 -58.58 2.58
C PRO A 10 -19.46 -58.92 1.20
N ASN A 11 -19.56 -58.01 0.22
CA ASN A 11 -19.16 -58.26 -1.16
C ASN A 11 -17.87 -57.52 -1.60
N ASN A 12 -17.10 -56.94 -0.66
CA ASN A 12 -15.82 -56.28 -0.90
C ASN A 12 -15.81 -55.11 -1.93
N ASN A 13 -16.98 -54.63 -2.34
CA ASN A 13 -17.16 -53.48 -3.24
C ASN A 13 -17.19 -52.17 -2.45
N THR A 14 -16.48 -51.15 -2.93
CA THR A 14 -16.47 -49.82 -2.29
C THR A 14 -17.70 -49.05 -2.75
N THR A 15 -18.45 -48.47 -1.81
CA THR A 15 -19.63 -47.66 -2.14
C THR A 15 -19.49 -46.25 -1.59
N ILE A 16 -19.88 -45.25 -2.37
CA ILE A 16 -19.97 -43.84 -1.97
C ILE A 16 -21.42 -43.41 -2.10
N GLN A 17 -21.92 -42.74 -1.08
CA GLN A 17 -23.25 -42.13 -1.08
C GLN A 17 -23.10 -40.65 -0.76
N PHE A 18 -23.68 -39.79 -1.59
CA PHE A 18 -23.69 -38.36 -1.33
C PHE A 18 -24.93 -38.00 -0.51
N ILE A 19 -24.76 -37.13 0.47
CA ILE A 19 -25.83 -36.62 1.31
C ILE A 19 -25.80 -35.10 1.19
N CYS A 20 -26.90 -34.52 0.75
CA CYS A 20 -27.07 -33.08 0.60
C CYS A 20 -27.28 -32.41 1.97
N LYS A 21 -27.05 -31.09 2.04
CA LYS A 21 -27.19 -30.31 3.29
C LYS A 21 -28.62 -30.35 3.87
N ASP A 22 -29.64 -30.61 3.05
CA ASP A 22 -31.04 -30.76 3.44
C ASP A 22 -31.39 -32.16 3.99
N GLY A 23 -30.41 -33.06 4.08
CA GLY A 23 -30.57 -34.42 4.59
C GLY A 23 -31.05 -35.43 3.53
N SER A 24 -31.28 -35.01 2.28
CA SER A 24 -31.56 -35.92 1.19
C SER A 24 -30.30 -36.69 0.78
N SER A 25 -30.45 -37.98 0.45
CA SER A 25 -29.31 -38.84 0.07
C SER A 25 -29.47 -39.35 -1.35
N THR A 26 -28.39 -39.36 -2.11
CA THR A 26 -28.38 -39.93 -3.47
C THR A 26 -28.38 -41.45 -3.43
N ASP A 27 -28.59 -42.06 -4.60
CA ASP A 27 -28.28 -43.47 -4.81
C ASP A 27 -26.80 -43.76 -4.53
N LYS A 28 -26.52 -45.01 -4.15
CA LYS A 28 -25.16 -45.48 -3.85
C LYS A 28 -24.41 -45.74 -5.16
N PHE A 29 -23.25 -45.10 -5.30
CA PHE A 29 -22.32 -45.38 -6.38
C PHE A 29 -21.43 -46.55 -6.00
N TYR A 30 -21.31 -47.53 -6.90
CA TYR A 30 -20.48 -48.72 -6.71
C TYR A 30 -19.19 -48.57 -7.50
N PHE A 31 -18.06 -48.72 -6.82
CA PHE A 31 -16.73 -48.61 -7.42
C PHE A 31 -15.99 -49.94 -7.36
N TYR A 32 -15.28 -50.27 -8.43
CA TYR A 32 -14.26 -51.32 -8.38
C TYR A 32 -13.08 -50.88 -7.48
N PRO A 33 -12.32 -51.81 -6.87
CA PRO A 33 -11.33 -51.50 -5.85
C PRO A 33 -10.21 -50.52 -6.24
N LEU A 34 -10.03 -50.24 -7.54
CA LEU A 34 -8.99 -49.38 -8.09
C LEU A 34 -9.51 -48.01 -8.57
N ASP A 35 -10.83 -47.79 -8.61
CA ASP A 35 -11.44 -46.58 -9.21
C ASP A 35 -11.72 -45.47 -8.20
N THR A 36 -11.79 -45.80 -6.91
CA THR A 36 -12.08 -44.85 -5.83
C THR A 36 -11.02 -43.77 -5.65
N PRO A 37 -9.70 -44.06 -5.70
CA PRO A 37 -8.66 -43.04 -5.60
C PRO A 37 -8.71 -42.06 -6.78
N THR A 38 -8.93 -42.56 -7.99
CA THR A 38 -9.07 -41.76 -9.22
C THR A 38 -10.31 -40.86 -9.17
N PHE A 39 -11.43 -41.37 -8.69
CA PHE A 39 -12.65 -40.59 -8.49
C PHE A 39 -12.45 -39.48 -7.46
N THR A 40 -11.80 -39.80 -6.33
CA THR A 40 -11.51 -38.82 -5.27
C THR A 40 -10.56 -37.75 -5.79
N LEU A 41 -9.54 -38.11 -6.58
CA LEU A 41 -8.60 -37.17 -7.19
C LEU A 41 -9.30 -36.19 -8.14
N ASN A 42 -10.15 -36.69 -9.04
CA ASN A 42 -10.92 -35.85 -9.95
C ASN A 42 -11.89 -34.94 -9.21
N MET A 43 -12.54 -35.44 -8.16
CA MET A 43 -13.45 -34.64 -7.34
C MET A 43 -12.70 -33.50 -6.63
N GLN A 44 -11.49 -33.76 -6.11
CA GLN A 44 -10.64 -32.73 -5.50
C GLN A 44 -10.20 -31.61 -6.46
N GLN A 45 -10.26 -31.83 -7.79
CA GLN A 45 -10.00 -30.75 -8.76
C GLN A 45 -11.14 -29.72 -8.81
N HIS A 46 -12.37 -30.14 -8.48
CA HIS A 46 -13.57 -29.33 -8.61
C HIS A 46 -14.14 -28.84 -7.27
N CYS A 47 -13.82 -29.50 -6.16
CA CYS A 47 -14.32 -29.13 -4.83
C CYS A 47 -13.31 -29.45 -3.72
N THR A 48 -13.47 -28.79 -2.58
CA THR A 48 -12.63 -29.05 -1.41
C THR A 48 -13.24 -30.16 -0.57
N ILE A 49 -12.43 -31.14 -0.21
CA ILE A 49 -12.86 -32.34 0.51
C ILE A 49 -12.18 -32.36 1.89
N GLN A 50 -12.94 -32.45 2.97
CA GLN A 50 -12.42 -32.51 4.35
C GLN A 50 -13.01 -33.70 5.12
N ARG A 51 -12.24 -34.34 5.99
CA ARG A 51 -12.78 -35.35 6.90
C ARG A 51 -13.66 -34.71 7.97
N SER A 52 -14.80 -35.32 8.26
CA SER A 52 -15.60 -34.95 9.41
C SER A 52 -14.83 -35.23 10.70
N ALA A 53 -14.82 -34.24 11.61
CA ALA A 53 -14.22 -34.40 12.95
C ALA A 53 -15.06 -35.31 13.87
N LYS A 54 -16.35 -35.49 13.56
CA LYS A 54 -17.31 -36.26 14.38
C LYS A 54 -17.43 -37.72 13.92
N GLU A 55 -17.30 -37.98 12.63
CA GLU A 55 -17.52 -39.32 12.05
C GLU A 55 -16.38 -39.73 11.12
N ARG A 56 -15.74 -40.86 11.43
CA ARG A 56 -14.51 -41.30 10.73
C ARG A 56 -14.73 -41.74 9.27
N ASN A 57 -15.97 -42.08 8.92
CA ASN A 57 -16.36 -42.53 7.58
C ASN A 57 -17.04 -41.43 6.76
N LEU A 58 -17.29 -40.26 7.36
CA LEU A 58 -17.94 -39.13 6.71
C LEU A 58 -16.88 -38.16 6.18
N VAL A 59 -17.07 -37.78 4.92
CA VAL A 59 -16.23 -36.80 4.24
C VAL A 59 -17.13 -35.66 3.77
N ILE A 60 -16.78 -34.45 4.17
CA ILE A 60 -17.51 -33.23 3.88
C ILE A 60 -16.96 -32.67 2.57
N VAL A 61 -17.86 -32.46 1.61
CA VAL A 61 -17.55 -31.82 0.33
C VAL A 61 -18.05 -30.38 0.40
N MET A 62 -17.15 -29.43 0.20
CA MET A 62 -17.41 -27.99 0.22
C MET A 62 -17.07 -27.39 -1.14
N GLY A 63 -17.83 -26.36 -1.56
CA GLY A 63 -17.40 -25.52 -2.69
C GLY A 63 -16.04 -24.90 -2.38
N LYS A 64 -15.20 -24.65 -3.40
CA LYS A 64 -13.87 -24.04 -3.19
C LYS A 64 -13.94 -22.72 -2.41
N GLU A 65 -14.96 -21.90 -2.68
CA GLU A 65 -15.24 -20.64 -1.98
C GLU A 65 -15.63 -20.83 -0.50
N GLU A 66 -16.38 -21.89 -0.16
CA GLU A 66 -16.81 -22.17 1.23
C GLU A 66 -15.63 -22.63 2.12
N ALA A 67 -14.59 -23.23 1.53
CA ALA A 67 -13.39 -23.66 2.26
C ALA A 67 -12.50 -22.48 2.64
N ALA A 68 -12.25 -21.56 1.71
CA ALA A 68 -11.54 -20.31 1.96
C ALA A 68 -12.25 -19.44 3.03
N LEU A 69 -13.59 -19.46 3.02
CA LEU A 69 -14.43 -18.83 4.03
C LEU A 69 -14.20 -19.41 5.44
N GLN A 70 -14.12 -20.74 5.59
CA GLN A 70 -13.88 -21.35 6.91
C GLN A 70 -12.47 -21.09 7.44
N GLU A 71 -11.48 -21.00 6.56
CA GLU A 71 -10.10 -20.66 6.93
C GLU A 71 -10.00 -19.21 7.39
N SER A 72 -10.64 -18.28 6.66
CA SER A 72 -10.80 -16.88 7.04
C SER A 72 -11.51 -16.73 8.40
N VAL A 73 -12.61 -17.47 8.64
CA VAL A 73 -13.36 -17.43 9.90
C VAL A 73 -12.58 -18.01 11.08
N LYS A 74 -11.74 -19.04 10.86
CA LYS A 74 -10.86 -19.60 11.90
C LYS A 74 -9.76 -18.63 12.32
N LEU A 75 -9.22 -17.86 11.37
CA LEU A 75 -8.22 -16.83 11.65
C LEU A 75 -8.75 -15.70 12.54
N LEU A 76 -10.08 -15.52 12.61
CA LEU A 76 -10.71 -14.33 13.21
C LEU A 76 -11.30 -14.53 14.61
N ASN A 77 -11.27 -15.75 15.16
CA ASN A 77 -11.75 -16.07 16.50
C ASN A 77 -13.10 -15.40 16.89
N LEU A 78 -14.07 -15.39 15.95
CA LEU A 78 -15.32 -14.65 16.11
C LEU A 78 -16.29 -15.36 17.08
N ASN A 79 -16.88 -14.58 17.99
CA ASN A 79 -17.82 -15.05 19.01
C ASN A 79 -19.12 -15.64 18.41
N GLY A 80 -19.78 -16.52 19.17
CA GLY A 80 -21.02 -17.22 18.76
C GLY A 80 -22.20 -16.32 18.35
N ASP A 81 -22.16 -15.04 18.71
CA ASP A 81 -23.20 -14.06 18.34
C ASP A 81 -23.16 -13.69 16.84
N PHE A 82 -21.99 -13.75 16.21
CA PHE A 82 -21.82 -13.57 14.76
C PHE A 82 -22.42 -14.73 13.97
N MET A 83 -22.20 -15.96 14.42
CA MET A 83 -22.77 -17.18 13.82
C MET A 83 -24.29 -17.18 13.89
N SER A 84 -24.87 -16.67 14.98
CA SER A 84 -26.33 -16.56 15.15
C SER A 84 -26.98 -15.62 14.12
N ARG A 85 -26.34 -14.48 13.83
CA ARG A 85 -26.83 -13.51 12.82
C ARG A 85 -26.66 -14.02 11.39
N MET A 86 -25.59 -14.78 11.13
CA MET A 86 -25.36 -15.42 9.82
C MET A 86 -26.44 -16.46 9.49
N ILE A 87 -26.92 -17.20 10.51
CA ILE A 87 -28.01 -18.17 10.37
C ILE A 87 -29.35 -17.49 10.05
N GLN A 88 -29.61 -16.31 10.64
CA GLN A 88 -30.88 -15.60 10.44
C GLN A 88 -30.98 -14.87 9.10
N ASN A 89 -29.88 -14.38 8.54
CA ASN A 89 -29.93 -13.68 7.25
C ASN A 89 -28.66 -13.94 6.41
N PRO A 90 -28.60 -15.09 5.70
CA PRO A 90 -27.37 -15.61 5.12
C PRO A 90 -26.79 -14.72 4.01
N TYR A 91 -27.62 -14.16 3.12
CA TYR A 91 -27.13 -13.46 1.92
C TYR A 91 -26.70 -12.00 2.20
N ALA A 92 -27.42 -11.27 3.05
CA ALA A 92 -27.06 -9.90 3.40
C ALA A 92 -25.91 -9.84 4.43
N THR A 93 -25.87 -10.79 5.36
CA THR A 93 -24.86 -10.84 6.42
C THR A 93 -23.56 -11.43 5.91
N SER A 94 -23.56 -12.43 5.02
CA SER A 94 -22.33 -13.05 4.52
C SER A 94 -21.48 -12.11 3.69
N LEU A 95 -22.04 -11.41 2.69
CA LEU A 95 -21.27 -10.49 1.84
C LEU A 95 -20.77 -9.26 2.61
N THR A 96 -21.61 -8.70 3.47
CA THR A 96 -21.21 -7.57 4.34
C THR A 96 -20.18 -7.99 5.38
N ALA A 97 -20.32 -9.19 5.96
CA ALA A 97 -19.35 -9.70 6.90
C ALA A 97 -18.05 -10.10 6.21
N LEU A 98 -18.09 -10.65 5.01
CA LEU A 98 -16.91 -10.97 4.20
C LEU A 98 -16.14 -9.71 3.82
N GLY A 99 -16.83 -8.65 3.39
CA GLY A 99 -16.21 -7.34 3.16
C GLY A 99 -15.57 -6.79 4.44
N LYS A 100 -16.26 -6.86 5.58
CA LYS A 100 -15.72 -6.44 6.89
C LYS A 100 -14.52 -7.26 7.34
N VAL A 101 -14.58 -8.58 7.13
CA VAL A 101 -13.52 -9.52 7.47
C VAL A 101 -12.30 -9.29 6.61
N LYS A 102 -12.47 -9.16 5.29
CA LYS A 102 -11.40 -8.81 4.36
C LYS A 102 -10.75 -7.49 4.77
N ASN A 103 -11.56 -6.46 5.02
CA ASN A 103 -11.08 -5.16 5.45
C ASN A 103 -10.33 -5.21 6.78
N PHE A 104 -10.81 -6.00 7.73
CA PHE A 104 -10.16 -6.17 9.04
C PHE A 104 -8.81 -6.91 8.92
N VAL A 105 -8.76 -8.00 8.15
CA VAL A 105 -7.52 -8.78 7.94
C VAL A 105 -6.48 -7.95 7.20
N GLU A 106 -6.86 -7.29 6.10
CA GLU A 106 -5.92 -6.47 5.31
C GLU A 106 -5.42 -5.26 6.11
N ASN A 107 -6.28 -4.59 6.90
CA ASN A 107 -5.83 -3.54 7.81
C ASN A 107 -4.90 -4.07 8.90
N GLN A 108 -5.14 -5.27 9.44
CA GLN A 108 -4.20 -5.88 10.40
C GLN A 108 -2.85 -6.23 9.78
N LEU A 109 -2.82 -6.67 8.52
CA LEU A 109 -1.58 -6.95 7.79
C LEU A 109 -0.78 -5.68 7.54
N ILE A 110 -1.44 -4.60 7.10
CA ILE A 110 -0.80 -3.27 6.96
C ILE A 110 -0.26 -2.80 8.31
N ASN A 111 -1.02 -3.02 9.40
CA ASN A 111 -0.56 -2.69 10.75
C ASN A 111 0.75 -3.40 11.12
N GLY A 112 0.85 -4.70 10.84
CA GLY A 112 2.09 -5.45 11.10
C GLY A 112 3.27 -4.96 10.26
N LEU A 113 3.04 -4.56 9.01
CA LEU A 113 4.08 -4.04 8.12
C LEU A 113 4.57 -2.63 8.49
N LEU A 114 3.71 -1.83 9.13
CA LEU A 114 4.04 -0.50 9.62
C LEU A 114 4.60 -0.49 11.04
N ASP A 115 4.52 -1.61 11.76
CA ASP A 115 5.14 -1.76 13.07
C ASP A 115 6.67 -1.90 12.94
N ASN A 116 7.39 -1.51 13.98
CA ASN A 116 8.86 -1.60 14.01
C ASN A 116 9.36 -3.01 14.37
N ASP A 117 8.47 -3.91 14.80
CA ASP A 117 8.83 -5.30 15.09
C ASP A 117 8.95 -6.12 13.80
N ALA A 118 10.20 -6.44 13.44
CA ALA A 118 10.51 -7.22 12.24
C ALA A 118 9.87 -8.62 12.25
N VAL A 119 9.62 -9.22 13.42
CA VAL A 119 9.00 -10.55 13.50
C VAL A 119 7.52 -10.47 13.14
N SER A 120 6.79 -9.50 13.67
CA SER A 120 5.38 -9.27 13.35
C SER A 120 5.20 -8.86 11.88
N ALA A 121 6.11 -8.06 11.35
CA ALA A 121 6.10 -7.64 9.96
C ALA A 121 6.38 -8.82 9.01
N GLU A 122 7.35 -9.69 9.33
CA GLU A 122 7.60 -10.92 8.56
C GLU A 122 6.41 -11.87 8.57
N GLU A 123 5.76 -12.07 9.72
CA GLU A 123 4.56 -12.89 9.81
C GLU A 123 3.45 -12.34 8.92
N SER A 124 3.28 -11.01 8.88
CA SER A 124 2.35 -10.33 7.98
C SER A 124 2.72 -10.52 6.51
N MET A 125 4.01 -10.43 6.15
CA MET A 125 4.49 -10.68 4.78
C MET A 125 4.20 -12.11 4.33
N ARG A 126 4.51 -13.11 5.18
CA ARG A 126 4.23 -14.52 4.88
C ARG A 126 2.73 -14.79 4.74
N GLN A 127 1.90 -14.13 5.56
CA GLN A 127 0.45 -14.22 5.43
C GLN A 127 -0.03 -13.62 4.09
N ILE A 128 0.47 -12.45 3.69
CA ILE A 128 0.18 -11.85 2.36
C ILE A 128 0.60 -12.80 1.23
N GLU A 129 1.76 -13.44 1.33
CA GLU A 129 2.22 -14.41 0.34
C GLU A 129 1.36 -15.69 0.31
N SER A 130 0.86 -16.15 1.45
CA SER A 130 -0.04 -17.30 1.52
C SER A 130 -1.42 -17.01 0.91
N LEU A 131 -1.95 -15.80 1.14
CA LEU A 131 -3.19 -15.32 0.54
C LEU A 131 -3.05 -15.21 -0.98
N ARG A 132 -1.88 -14.77 -1.45
CA ARG A 132 -1.53 -14.75 -2.87
C ARG A 132 -1.59 -16.15 -3.50
N VAL A 133 -1.08 -17.19 -2.85
CA VAL A 133 -1.17 -18.57 -3.40
C VAL A 133 -2.63 -19.02 -3.57
N SER A 134 -3.54 -18.51 -2.73
CA SER A 134 -4.96 -18.82 -2.82
C SER A 134 -5.71 -18.05 -3.92
N GLU A 135 -5.31 -16.80 -4.21
CA GLU A 135 -5.85 -16.01 -5.33
C GLU A 135 -5.22 -16.39 -6.69
N ASP A 136 -3.94 -16.81 -6.70
CA ASP A 136 -3.16 -17.16 -7.90
C ASP A 136 -3.47 -18.56 -8.48
N ALA A 137 -4.47 -19.28 -7.95
CA ALA A 137 -4.90 -20.54 -8.55
C ALA A 137 -5.58 -20.37 -9.93
N GLU A 138 -5.95 -19.14 -10.34
CA GLU A 138 -6.59 -18.87 -11.64
C GLU A 138 -6.02 -17.63 -12.38
N SER A 139 -5.03 -17.86 -13.25
CA SER A 139 -4.90 -17.24 -14.59
C SER A 139 -4.23 -15.87 -14.86
N VAL A 140 -3.77 -15.07 -13.88
CA VAL A 140 -3.16 -13.74 -14.21
C VAL A 140 -1.63 -13.70 -14.03
N VAL A 141 -1.07 -14.33 -12.99
CA VAL A 141 0.38 -14.29 -12.73
C VAL A 141 1.19 -15.09 -13.76
N ASN A 142 0.64 -16.15 -14.37
CA ASN A 142 1.30 -16.85 -15.48
C ASN A 142 1.21 -16.09 -16.82
N SER A 143 0.20 -15.24 -16.99
CA SER A 143 0.05 -14.40 -18.18
C SER A 143 1.02 -13.21 -18.18
N LEU A 144 1.45 -12.75 -17.00
CA LEU A 144 2.49 -11.71 -16.85
C LEU A 144 3.91 -12.28 -16.73
N ARG A 145 4.08 -13.49 -16.17
CA ARG A 145 5.39 -14.17 -16.13
C ARG A 145 5.84 -14.70 -17.49
N SER A 146 4.93 -15.04 -18.40
CA SER A 146 5.28 -15.64 -19.69
C SER A 146 5.72 -14.65 -20.78
N HIS A 147 5.65 -13.34 -20.55
CA HIS A 147 6.03 -12.35 -21.56
C HIS A 147 7.36 -11.62 -21.34
N ASP A 148 8.09 -11.84 -20.25
CA ASP A 148 9.33 -11.07 -20.01
C ASP A 148 10.55 -11.82 -19.49
N ASP A 149 10.46 -13.09 -19.08
CA ASP A 149 11.68 -13.83 -18.68
C ASP A 149 12.71 -13.93 -19.83
N GLN A 150 12.27 -13.92 -21.09
CA GLN A 150 13.19 -13.81 -22.24
C GLN A 150 13.82 -12.41 -22.39
N GLY A 151 13.14 -11.36 -21.97
CA GLY A 151 13.66 -9.98 -21.96
C GLY A 151 14.72 -9.77 -20.88
N PHE A 152 14.49 -10.34 -19.70
CA PHE A 152 15.42 -10.21 -18.55
C PHE A 152 16.65 -11.12 -18.64
N GLU A 153 16.59 -12.27 -19.33
CA GLU A 153 17.82 -13.04 -19.65
C GLU A 153 18.79 -12.23 -20.53
N LEU A 154 18.28 -11.36 -21.41
CA LEU A 154 19.08 -10.48 -22.28
C LEU A 154 19.72 -9.29 -21.53
N ILE A 155 19.16 -8.89 -20.38
CA ILE A 155 19.61 -7.73 -19.59
C ILE A 155 20.92 -7.98 -18.84
N THR A 156 21.35 -9.24 -18.75
CA THR A 156 22.61 -9.63 -18.09
C THR A 156 23.87 -8.95 -18.66
N HIS A 157 23.75 -8.21 -19.76
CA HIS A 157 24.84 -7.52 -20.46
C HIS A 157 24.63 -6.01 -20.70
N ILE A 158 23.71 -5.32 -20.01
CA ILE A 158 23.64 -3.86 -20.11
C ILE A 158 24.76 -3.23 -19.27
N GLU A 159 25.82 -2.76 -19.93
CA GLU A 159 26.84 -1.95 -19.28
C GLU A 159 26.31 -0.54 -19.01
N LEU A 160 26.20 -0.20 -17.72
CA LEU A 160 25.78 1.12 -17.29
C LEU A 160 26.86 2.17 -17.63
N PRO A 161 26.51 3.31 -18.26
CA PRO A 161 27.41 4.43 -18.47
C PRO A 161 28.03 4.95 -17.16
N LYS A 162 29.04 5.83 -17.24
CA LYS A 162 29.54 6.49 -16.03
C LYS A 162 28.43 7.32 -15.37
N LYS A 163 28.28 7.21 -14.04
CA LYS A 163 27.35 8.04 -13.25
C LYS A 163 27.64 9.54 -13.49
N ILE A 164 26.58 10.32 -13.62
CA ILE A 164 26.67 11.78 -13.81
C ILE A 164 26.63 12.42 -12.43
N GLU A 165 27.60 13.29 -12.14
CA GLU A 165 27.65 13.99 -10.87
C GLU A 165 26.68 15.18 -10.88
N PHE A 166 25.75 15.18 -9.95
CA PHE A 166 24.83 16.28 -9.67
C PHE A 166 25.17 16.92 -8.33
N TYR A 167 24.73 18.15 -8.12
CA TYR A 167 24.80 18.83 -6.83
C TYR A 167 23.46 19.45 -6.51
N ARG A 168 23.09 19.41 -5.22
CA ARG A 168 21.90 20.08 -4.71
C ARG A 168 22.10 21.58 -4.73
N GLU A 169 21.08 22.30 -5.17
CA GLU A 169 21.05 23.76 -5.11
C GLU A 169 20.56 24.23 -3.74
N ARG A 170 20.64 25.55 -3.50
CA ARG A 170 20.07 26.13 -2.29
C ARG A 170 18.54 26.15 -2.36
N PRO A 171 17.84 26.06 -1.22
CA PRO A 171 16.39 26.21 -1.19
C PRO A 171 15.93 27.53 -1.82
N ILE A 172 14.78 27.49 -2.48
CA ILE A 172 14.18 28.67 -3.08
C ILE A 172 13.87 29.70 -1.99
N THR A 173 14.32 30.92 -2.20
CA THR A 173 14.00 32.07 -1.36
C THR A 173 12.73 32.77 -1.82
N LYS A 174 12.15 33.61 -0.96
CA LYS A 174 10.95 34.39 -1.30
C LYS A 174 11.13 35.26 -2.54
N ASP A 175 12.32 35.80 -2.76
CA ASP A 175 12.62 36.63 -3.94
C ASP A 175 12.60 35.80 -5.23
N ILE A 176 13.22 34.61 -5.19
CA ILE A 176 13.20 33.67 -6.33
C ILE A 176 11.76 33.22 -6.60
N TRP A 177 10.99 32.86 -5.56
CA TRP A 177 9.60 32.45 -5.72
C TRP A 177 8.74 33.55 -6.34
N ASN A 178 8.89 34.80 -5.90
CA ASN A 178 8.16 35.94 -6.46
C ASN A 178 8.56 36.24 -7.91
N SER A 179 9.78 35.89 -8.34
CA SER A 179 10.22 36.05 -9.73
C SER A 179 9.49 35.15 -10.74
N PHE A 180 8.82 34.10 -10.25
CA PHE A 180 7.98 33.22 -11.07
C PHE A 180 6.54 33.75 -11.24
N LYS A 181 6.19 34.81 -10.50
CA LYS A 181 4.84 35.39 -10.46
C LYS A 181 4.70 36.60 -11.39
N ASP A 182 3.47 36.85 -11.82
CA ASP A 182 3.09 38.12 -12.45
C ASP A 182 2.58 39.15 -11.42
N PRO A 183 2.29 40.40 -11.84
CA PRO A 183 1.77 41.44 -10.94
C PRO A 183 0.43 41.08 -10.27
N GLU A 184 -0.37 40.20 -10.87
CA GLU A 184 -1.65 39.72 -10.32
C GLU A 184 -1.48 38.49 -9.40
N GLY A 185 -0.26 37.95 -9.32
CA GLY A 185 0.15 36.81 -8.49
C GLY A 185 -0.06 35.44 -9.13
N ARG A 186 -0.29 35.35 -10.44
CA ARG A 186 -0.33 34.08 -11.19
C ARG A 186 1.09 33.54 -11.36
N ILE A 187 1.25 32.22 -11.29
CA ILE A 187 2.55 31.59 -11.55
C ILE A 187 2.70 31.38 -13.07
N ILE A 188 3.48 32.22 -13.75
CA ILE A 188 3.68 32.11 -15.21
C ILE A 188 4.71 31.01 -15.52
N LYS A 189 5.80 30.95 -14.75
CA LYS A 189 6.94 30.06 -15.03
C LYS A 189 6.85 28.76 -14.23
N VAL A 190 5.74 28.02 -14.36
CA VAL A 190 5.47 26.80 -13.57
C VAL A 190 6.60 25.79 -13.69
N ASN A 191 7.03 25.44 -14.91
CA ASN A 191 8.10 24.45 -15.12
C ASN A 191 9.42 24.87 -14.47
N ASN A 192 9.81 26.15 -14.58
CA ASN A 192 11.03 26.64 -13.93
C ASN A 192 10.91 26.60 -12.40
N ALA A 193 9.72 26.91 -11.86
CA ALA A 193 9.47 26.81 -10.44
C ALA A 193 9.58 25.36 -9.95
N LEU A 194 8.96 24.40 -10.66
CA LEU A 194 9.05 22.97 -10.35
C LEU A 194 10.50 22.47 -10.41
N GLN A 195 11.27 22.84 -11.44
CA GLN A 195 12.69 22.49 -11.55
C GLN A 195 13.52 23.07 -10.40
N ALA A 196 13.30 24.34 -10.04
CA ALA A 196 14.01 24.94 -8.91
C ALA A 196 13.65 24.26 -7.58
N ILE A 197 12.39 23.88 -7.37
CA ILE A 197 11.96 23.13 -6.18
C ILE A 197 12.62 21.75 -6.17
N PHE A 198 12.61 21.07 -7.31
CA PHE A 198 13.27 19.78 -7.46
C PHE A 198 14.76 19.84 -7.10
N ARG A 199 15.48 20.91 -7.50
CA ARG A 199 16.93 21.07 -7.28
C ARG A 199 17.31 21.57 -5.89
N GLY A 200 16.51 22.45 -5.29
CA GLY A 200 16.86 23.15 -4.05
C GLY A 200 15.94 22.89 -2.86
N GLY A 201 14.69 22.49 -3.09
CA GLY A 201 13.63 22.52 -2.09
C GLY A 201 13.18 23.95 -1.76
N LEU A 202 12.49 24.12 -0.63
CA LEU A 202 11.94 25.41 -0.19
C LEU A 202 12.49 25.88 1.15
N GLU A 203 12.63 27.21 1.29
CA GLU A 203 12.75 27.83 2.62
C GLU A 203 11.47 27.57 3.45
N PRO A 204 11.57 27.37 4.78
CA PRO A 204 10.44 27.01 5.64
C PRO A 204 9.23 27.95 5.51
N GLU A 205 9.46 29.26 5.37
CA GLU A 205 8.42 30.28 5.29
C GLU A 205 7.59 30.18 4.00
N LEU A 206 8.12 29.55 2.96
CA LEU A 206 7.42 29.39 1.68
C LEU A 206 6.52 28.16 1.65
N ARG A 207 6.77 27.15 2.49
CA ARG A 207 6.04 25.87 2.44
C ARG A 207 4.53 26.05 2.49
N LYS A 208 4.05 26.87 3.43
CA LYS A 208 2.62 27.16 3.62
C LYS A 208 1.95 27.76 2.37
N GLU A 209 2.69 28.48 1.54
CA GLU A 209 2.17 29.02 0.27
C GLU A 209 2.33 28.02 -0.88
N VAL A 210 3.55 27.51 -1.08
CA VAL A 210 3.93 26.73 -2.25
C VAL A 210 3.31 25.33 -2.24
N TRP A 211 3.21 24.69 -1.08
CA TRP A 211 2.61 23.36 -0.96
C TRP A 211 1.15 23.34 -1.43
N LYS A 212 0.43 24.45 -1.25
CA LYS A 212 -0.94 24.58 -1.77
C LYS A 212 -0.99 24.45 -3.29
N TYR A 213 0.05 24.89 -4.01
CA TYR A 213 0.13 24.72 -5.47
C TYR A 213 0.59 23.31 -5.86
N LEU A 214 1.62 22.77 -5.19
CA LEU A 214 2.13 21.41 -5.44
C LEU A 214 1.03 20.35 -5.22
N LEU A 215 0.20 20.56 -4.19
CA LEU A 215 -0.91 19.69 -3.83
C LEU A 215 -2.23 20.10 -4.49
N LYS A 216 -2.19 20.89 -5.57
CA LYS A 216 -3.34 21.28 -6.41
C LYS A 216 -4.50 22.00 -5.70
N TYR A 217 -4.32 22.41 -4.45
CA TYR A 217 -5.29 23.19 -3.68
C TYR A 217 -5.44 24.62 -4.26
N ASN A 218 -4.31 25.30 -4.48
CA ASN A 218 -4.28 26.53 -5.28
C ASN A 218 -4.05 26.20 -6.75
N LYS A 219 -4.66 26.97 -7.65
CA LYS A 219 -4.45 26.81 -9.10
C LYS A 219 -3.35 27.75 -9.56
N TRP A 220 -2.39 27.21 -10.31
CA TRP A 220 -1.20 27.93 -10.81
C TRP A 220 -1.55 29.18 -11.63
N HIS A 221 -2.59 29.09 -12.46
CA HIS A 221 -3.02 30.14 -13.37
C HIS A 221 -4.03 31.13 -12.76
N PHE A 222 -4.48 30.89 -11.52
CA PHE A 222 -5.37 31.81 -10.82
C PHE A 222 -4.58 32.95 -10.21
N THR A 223 -5.17 34.14 -10.27
CA THR A 223 -4.68 35.32 -9.55
C THR A 223 -4.78 35.10 -8.04
N THR A 224 -4.08 35.95 -7.27
CA THR A 224 -4.15 35.92 -5.81
C THR A 224 -5.60 36.04 -5.30
N ASN A 225 -6.43 36.86 -5.96
CA ASN A 225 -7.82 37.07 -5.56
C ASN A 225 -8.74 35.89 -5.94
N GLU A 226 -8.48 35.25 -7.07
CA GLU A 226 -9.21 34.04 -7.49
C GLU A 226 -8.93 32.88 -6.54
N ASN A 227 -7.66 32.64 -6.18
CA ASN A 227 -7.31 31.60 -5.20
C ASN A 227 -7.91 31.89 -3.81
N LYS A 228 -7.99 33.16 -3.38
CA LYS A 228 -8.71 33.55 -2.15
C LYS A 228 -10.20 33.25 -2.22
N THR A 229 -10.85 33.53 -3.36
CA THR A 229 -12.26 33.21 -3.57
C THR A 229 -12.49 31.70 -3.61
N HIS A 230 -11.57 30.95 -4.23
CA HIS A 230 -11.62 29.50 -4.28
C HIS A 230 -11.50 28.88 -2.88
N ARG A 231 -10.55 29.36 -2.06
CA ARG A 231 -10.41 28.94 -0.65
C ARG A 231 -11.71 29.11 0.13
N LYS A 232 -12.40 30.24 0.00
CA LYS A 232 -13.68 30.47 0.72
C LYS A 232 -14.74 29.43 0.36
N LYS A 233 -14.85 29.06 -0.92
CA LYS A 233 -15.80 28.02 -1.34
C LYS A 233 -15.46 26.65 -0.74
N LEU A 234 -14.18 26.31 -0.74
CA LEU A 234 -13.66 25.05 -0.18
C LEU A 234 -13.78 25.02 1.36
N GLU A 235 -13.67 26.16 2.02
CA GLU A 235 -13.94 26.31 3.46
C GLU A 235 -15.41 26.00 3.79
N ASP A 236 -16.35 26.57 3.02
CA ASP A 236 -17.78 26.26 3.18
C ASP A 236 -18.08 24.76 2.96
N GLU A 237 -17.41 24.14 1.98
CA GLU A 237 -17.56 22.72 1.67
C GLU A 237 -17.00 21.82 2.78
N TYR A 238 -15.82 22.15 3.30
CA TYR A 238 -15.22 21.46 4.43
C TYR A 238 -16.17 21.43 5.64
N TYR A 239 -16.69 22.59 6.05
CA TYR A 239 -17.58 22.65 7.21
C TYR A 239 -18.92 21.95 6.96
N LYS A 240 -19.44 21.94 5.73
CA LYS A 240 -20.62 21.12 5.39
C LYS A 240 -20.36 19.64 5.64
N MET A 241 -19.22 19.12 5.17
CA MET A 241 -18.85 17.72 5.40
C MET A 241 -18.59 17.42 6.87
N LYS A 242 -17.91 18.32 7.57
CA LYS A 242 -17.66 18.19 9.01
C LYS A 242 -18.96 18.11 9.81
N MET A 243 -19.95 18.94 9.46
CA MET A 243 -21.27 18.92 10.10
C MET A 243 -22.04 17.61 9.88
N ILE A 244 -21.82 16.89 8.78
CA ILE A 244 -22.48 15.60 8.53
C ILE A 244 -22.18 14.61 9.65
N TRP A 245 -20.91 14.40 9.99
CA TRP A 245 -20.54 13.44 11.02
C TRP A 245 -20.68 14.00 12.44
N MET A 246 -20.48 15.31 12.65
CA MET A 246 -20.66 15.94 13.96
C MET A 246 -22.12 15.94 14.44
N SER A 247 -23.09 15.90 13.52
CA SER A 247 -24.52 15.88 13.85
C SER A 247 -25.12 14.47 13.95
N MET A 248 -24.33 13.41 13.72
CA MET A 248 -24.79 12.04 13.89
C MET A 248 -25.07 11.74 15.36
N SER A 249 -26.25 11.20 15.66
CA SER A 249 -26.58 10.71 16.99
C SER A 249 -25.87 9.37 17.28
N ASP A 250 -25.73 9.04 18.56
CA ASP A 250 -25.16 7.75 19.00
C ASP A 250 -25.91 6.55 18.39
N ASP A 251 -27.23 6.69 18.25
CA ASP A 251 -28.10 5.69 17.64
C ASP A 251 -27.78 5.45 16.15
N ILE A 252 -27.51 6.52 15.38
CA ILE A 252 -27.04 6.42 13.99
C ILE A 252 -25.63 5.82 13.95
N MET A 253 -24.73 6.29 14.80
CA MET A 253 -23.33 5.86 14.85
C MET A 253 -23.21 4.36 15.19
N SER A 254 -24.11 3.84 16.03
CA SER A 254 -24.20 2.41 16.36
C SER A 254 -24.56 1.54 15.16
N ARG A 255 -25.32 2.08 14.19
CA ARG A 255 -25.70 1.39 12.95
C ARG A 255 -24.73 1.65 11.81
N PHE A 256 -23.96 2.72 11.88
CA PHE A 256 -22.95 3.05 10.88
C PHE A 256 -21.58 2.40 11.18
N SER A 257 -21.58 1.06 11.22
CA SER A 257 -20.41 0.29 11.68
C SER A 257 -19.09 0.57 10.96
N ILE A 258 -19.11 0.78 9.64
CA ILE A 258 -17.90 1.06 8.84
C ILE A 258 -17.30 2.42 9.22
N PHE A 259 -18.14 3.46 9.35
CA PHE A 259 -17.69 4.78 9.80
C PHE A 259 -17.08 4.71 11.20
N THR A 260 -17.75 4.02 12.13
CA THR A 260 -17.25 3.83 13.50
C THR A 260 -15.93 3.07 13.53
N GLU A 261 -15.73 2.10 12.64
CA GLU A 261 -14.46 1.39 12.49
C GLU A 261 -13.34 2.30 12.02
N HIS A 262 -13.54 3.08 10.95
CA HIS A 262 -12.55 4.07 10.50
C HIS A 262 -12.23 5.09 11.59
N ARG A 263 -13.24 5.59 12.31
CA ARG A 263 -13.05 6.51 13.42
C ARG A 263 -12.20 5.90 14.55
N ASN A 264 -12.45 4.64 14.90
CA ASN A 264 -11.65 3.93 15.91
C ASN A 264 -10.19 3.74 15.45
N LEU A 265 -9.96 3.48 14.16
CA LEU A 265 -8.60 3.41 13.60
C LEU A 265 -7.91 4.78 13.65
N ILE A 266 -8.61 5.85 13.27
CA ILE A 266 -8.12 7.23 13.36
C ILE A 266 -7.69 7.56 14.80
N GLU A 267 -8.57 7.31 15.77
CA GLU A 267 -8.30 7.62 17.18
C GLU A 267 -7.06 6.87 17.69
N LYS A 268 -6.90 5.59 17.35
CA LYS A 268 -5.70 4.80 17.70
C LYS A 268 -4.44 5.37 17.08
N ASP A 269 -4.49 5.72 15.80
CA ASP A 269 -3.34 6.21 15.05
C ASP A 269 -2.89 7.60 15.49
N VAL A 270 -3.84 8.54 15.62
CA VAL A 270 -3.55 9.90 16.07
C VAL A 270 -2.92 9.93 17.46
N ILE A 271 -3.29 9.00 18.34
CA ILE A 271 -2.70 8.89 19.68
C ILE A 271 -1.23 8.46 19.66
N ARG A 272 -0.77 7.76 18.62
CA ARG A 272 0.63 7.29 18.50
C ARG A 272 1.49 8.10 17.53
N THR A 273 0.91 8.99 16.71
CA THR A 273 1.65 9.78 15.72
C THR A 273 2.58 10.82 16.35
N ASP A 274 3.87 10.76 16.00
CA ASP A 274 4.91 11.80 16.17
C ASP A 274 4.95 12.52 17.53
N ARG A 275 4.71 11.78 18.63
CA ARG A 275 4.69 12.31 20.01
C ARG A 275 5.98 12.98 20.49
N SER A 276 7.09 12.69 19.83
CA SER A 276 8.39 13.33 20.12
C SER A 276 8.50 14.74 19.52
N HIS A 277 7.64 15.12 18.58
CA HIS A 277 7.73 16.42 17.92
C HIS A 277 7.11 17.54 18.79
N PRO A 278 7.76 18.72 18.94
CA PRO A 278 7.31 19.79 19.84
C PRO A 278 5.88 20.29 19.57
N PHE A 279 5.45 20.24 18.31
CA PHE A 279 4.09 20.58 17.92
C PHE A 279 3.06 19.70 18.62
N PHE A 280 3.29 18.38 18.70
CA PHE A 280 2.34 17.43 19.30
C PHE A 280 2.51 17.24 20.82
N GLN A 281 3.57 17.79 21.41
CA GLN A 281 3.84 17.75 22.86
C GLN A 281 3.14 18.86 23.63
N ASN A 282 3.10 20.07 23.05
CA ASN A 282 2.60 21.24 23.75
C ASN A 282 1.08 21.30 23.68
N GLY A 283 0.41 20.90 24.78
CA GLY A 283 -1.06 20.92 24.96
C GLY A 283 -1.74 22.30 24.89
N LYS A 284 -1.11 23.30 24.26
CA LYS A 284 -1.70 24.62 23.98
C LYS A 284 -2.72 24.56 22.84
N HIS A 285 -2.60 23.59 21.94
CA HIS A 285 -3.53 23.38 20.84
C HIS A 285 -4.01 21.93 20.84
N ASN A 286 -5.29 21.74 20.56
CA ASN A 286 -5.92 20.44 20.54
C ASN A 286 -5.61 19.71 19.22
N TYR A 287 -4.33 19.48 18.94
CA TYR A 287 -3.88 18.88 17.68
C TYR A 287 -4.39 17.45 17.48
N LEU A 288 -4.56 16.70 18.57
CA LEU A 288 -5.20 15.38 18.49
C LEU A 288 -6.62 15.51 17.97
N GLN A 289 -7.40 16.45 18.51
CA GLN A 289 -8.74 16.69 18.00
C GLN A 289 -8.72 17.22 16.56
N LEU A 290 -7.82 18.14 16.20
CA LEU A 290 -7.70 18.63 14.82
C LEU A 290 -7.37 17.50 13.84
N MET A 291 -6.42 16.63 14.17
CA MET A 291 -6.10 15.48 13.33
C MET A 291 -7.29 14.53 13.20
N THR A 292 -7.96 14.20 14.31
CA THR A 292 -9.15 13.37 14.30
C THR A 292 -10.27 13.99 13.47
N ASP A 293 -10.52 15.29 13.62
CA ASP A 293 -11.57 16.01 12.89
C ASP A 293 -11.28 16.05 11.38
N ILE A 294 -10.03 16.31 10.98
CA ILE A 294 -9.61 16.32 9.57
C ILE A 294 -9.74 14.92 8.95
N LEU A 295 -9.22 13.88 9.60
CA LEU A 295 -9.31 12.49 9.10
C LEU A 295 -10.75 11.97 9.08
N THR A 296 -11.54 12.31 10.09
CA THR A 296 -12.96 11.93 10.10
C THR A 296 -13.72 12.63 8.98
N THR A 297 -13.40 13.90 8.71
CA THR A 297 -13.97 14.63 7.58
C THR A 297 -13.48 14.07 6.24
N SER A 298 -12.25 13.55 6.14
CA SER A 298 -11.77 12.89 4.91
C SER A 298 -12.48 11.58 4.62
N VAL A 299 -12.86 10.82 5.66
CA VAL A 299 -13.73 9.63 5.51
C VAL A 299 -15.08 10.02 4.92
N ILE A 300 -15.65 11.17 5.30
CA ILE A 300 -16.90 11.66 4.69
C ILE A 300 -16.67 12.11 3.24
N TYR A 301 -15.53 12.73 2.93
CA TYR A 301 -15.19 13.18 1.57
C TYR A 301 -15.01 12.01 0.59
N ASN A 302 -14.32 10.95 1.01
CA ASN A 302 -14.14 9.73 0.24
C ASN A 302 -14.43 8.50 1.10
N PHE A 303 -15.70 8.10 1.13
CA PHE A 303 -16.16 7.00 1.98
C PHE A 303 -15.69 5.62 1.49
N ASP A 304 -15.45 5.47 0.18
CA ASP A 304 -15.00 4.21 -0.42
C ASP A 304 -13.56 3.88 -0.01
N LEU A 305 -12.69 4.90 0.05
CA LEU A 305 -11.35 4.77 0.62
C LEU A 305 -11.39 4.71 2.16
N GLY A 306 -12.20 5.58 2.77
CA GLY A 306 -12.30 5.71 4.22
C GLY A 306 -10.98 6.15 4.86
N TYR A 307 -10.54 5.42 5.89
CA TYR A 307 -9.27 5.60 6.57
C TYR A 307 -8.47 4.30 6.62
N VAL A 308 -7.22 4.39 6.20
CA VAL A 308 -6.22 3.32 6.25
C VAL A 308 -5.03 3.79 7.08
N GLN A 309 -4.45 2.87 7.85
CA GLN A 309 -3.31 3.15 8.70
C GLN A 309 -2.15 3.75 7.89
N GLY A 310 -1.49 4.78 8.43
CA GLY A 310 -0.43 5.53 7.75
C GLY A 310 -0.91 6.84 7.10
N MET A 311 -2.22 7.01 6.85
CA MET A 311 -2.76 8.31 6.41
C MET A 311 -2.52 9.43 7.45
N SER A 312 -2.47 9.09 8.74
CA SER A 312 -2.15 10.03 9.84
C SER A 312 -0.73 10.60 9.72
N ASP A 313 0.22 9.87 9.12
CA ASP A 313 1.60 10.29 8.97
C ASP A 313 1.75 11.42 7.95
N TYR A 314 0.98 11.34 6.88
CA TYR A 314 0.84 12.42 5.89
C TYR A 314 0.20 13.65 6.51
N LEU A 315 -0.91 13.45 7.23
CA LEU A 315 -1.61 14.56 7.85
C LEU A 315 -0.75 15.30 8.88
N ALA A 316 0.06 14.59 9.67
CA ALA A 316 0.88 15.20 10.71
C ALA A 316 1.84 16.28 10.15
N VAL A 317 2.51 16.01 9.03
CA VAL A 317 3.44 16.96 8.41
C VAL A 317 2.70 18.14 7.79
N LEU A 318 1.55 17.88 7.15
CA LEU A 318 0.71 18.94 6.59
C LEU A 318 0.19 19.87 7.70
N LEU A 319 -0.27 19.32 8.81
CA LEU A 319 -0.82 20.10 9.93
C LEU A 319 0.25 20.98 10.58
N VAL A 320 1.47 20.44 10.77
CA VAL A 320 2.63 21.20 11.28
C VAL A 320 2.99 22.36 10.34
N THR A 321 2.79 22.20 9.03
CA THR A 321 3.17 23.21 8.04
C THR A 321 2.08 24.27 7.82
N MET A 322 0.82 23.84 7.76
CA MET A 322 -0.31 24.70 7.42
C MET A 322 -0.85 25.44 8.65
N GLU A 323 -0.88 24.80 9.82
CA GLU A 323 -1.42 25.35 11.07
C GLU A 323 -2.86 25.88 10.96
N ASP A 324 -3.62 25.43 9.96
CA ASP A 324 -5.00 25.82 9.69
C ASP A 324 -5.78 24.57 9.27
N GLU A 325 -6.92 24.31 9.90
CA GLU A 325 -7.66 23.06 9.74
C GLU A 325 -8.14 22.85 8.29
N VAL A 326 -8.70 23.90 7.68
CA VAL A 326 -9.28 23.87 6.33
C VAL A 326 -8.18 23.73 5.28
N ASP A 327 -7.13 24.55 5.38
CA ASP A 327 -5.98 24.48 4.47
C ASP A 327 -5.30 23.11 4.57
N THR A 328 -5.17 22.56 5.78
CA THR A 328 -4.60 21.23 6.01
C THR A 328 -5.45 20.15 5.35
N PHE A 329 -6.77 20.19 5.53
CA PHE A 329 -7.70 19.23 4.92
C PHE A 329 -7.58 19.23 3.40
N TRP A 330 -7.62 20.40 2.75
CA TRP A 330 -7.59 20.45 1.28
C TRP A 330 -6.22 20.12 0.69
N CYS A 331 -5.12 20.44 1.40
CA CYS A 331 -3.80 19.92 1.03
C CYS A 331 -3.73 18.40 1.21
N PHE A 332 -4.35 17.84 2.25
CA PHE A 332 -4.44 16.40 2.48
C PHE A 332 -5.25 15.71 1.38
N VAL A 333 -6.38 16.28 0.95
CA VAL A 333 -7.16 15.78 -0.20
C VAL A 333 -6.29 15.75 -1.46
N GLY A 334 -5.61 16.85 -1.79
CA GLY A 334 -4.73 16.91 -2.96
C GLY A 334 -3.55 15.95 -2.90
N LEU A 335 -3.03 15.67 -1.71
CA LEU A 335 -2.03 14.63 -1.48
C LEU A 335 -2.62 13.23 -1.69
N MET A 336 -3.80 12.96 -1.14
CA MET A 336 -4.48 11.67 -1.32
C MET A 336 -4.85 11.41 -2.78
N GLU A 337 -5.16 12.41 -3.60
CA GLU A 337 -5.31 12.22 -5.06
C GLU A 337 -4.07 11.55 -5.70
N ARG A 338 -2.88 11.80 -5.15
CA ARG A 338 -1.60 11.23 -5.64
C ARG A 338 -1.34 9.84 -5.07
N VAL A 339 -1.64 9.63 -3.78
CA VAL A 339 -1.19 8.43 -3.06
C VAL A 339 -2.29 7.46 -2.63
N HIS A 340 -3.59 7.79 -2.81
CA HIS A 340 -4.71 6.97 -2.31
C HIS A 340 -4.64 5.51 -2.77
N LYS A 341 -4.20 5.25 -4.01
CA LYS A 341 -4.06 3.89 -4.53
C LYS A 341 -3.06 3.04 -3.76
N ASN A 342 -2.08 3.65 -3.08
CA ASN A 342 -1.17 2.92 -2.19
C ASN A 342 -1.95 2.27 -1.02
N PHE A 343 -3.12 2.79 -0.68
CA PHE A 343 -3.98 2.35 0.42
C PHE A 343 -5.17 1.51 -0.07
N ASP A 344 -5.25 1.18 -1.35
CA ASP A 344 -6.31 0.31 -1.86
C ASP A 344 -6.25 -1.05 -1.16
N MET A 345 -7.41 -1.55 -0.76
CA MET A 345 -7.57 -2.76 0.05
C MET A 345 -6.91 -3.98 -0.59
N ASP A 346 -7.06 -4.11 -1.92
CA ASP A 346 -6.45 -5.21 -2.67
C ASP A 346 -4.91 -5.16 -2.73
N GLN A 347 -4.30 -4.04 -2.34
CA GLN A 347 -2.85 -3.77 -2.35
C GLN A 347 -2.17 -4.03 -3.71
N ILE A 348 -2.93 -4.11 -4.82
CA ILE A 348 -2.39 -4.39 -6.16
C ILE A 348 -1.41 -3.29 -6.57
N PHE A 349 -1.76 -2.04 -6.28
CA PHE A 349 -0.96 -0.89 -6.70
C PHE A 349 0.42 -0.85 -6.00
N ILE A 350 0.47 -1.06 -4.69
CA ILE A 350 1.74 -1.08 -3.96
C ILE A 350 2.60 -2.28 -4.35
N ARG A 351 2.00 -3.46 -4.57
CA ARG A 351 2.73 -4.62 -5.11
C ARG A 351 3.30 -4.34 -6.50
N ASN A 352 2.56 -3.65 -7.36
CA ASN A 352 3.08 -3.25 -8.66
C ASN A 352 4.29 -2.30 -8.52
N LYS A 353 4.23 -1.31 -7.61
CA LYS A 353 5.39 -0.44 -7.32
C LYS A 353 6.61 -1.21 -6.81
N LEU A 354 6.42 -2.22 -5.95
CA LEU A 354 7.51 -3.08 -5.47
C LEU A 354 8.11 -3.94 -6.58
N THR A 355 7.28 -4.46 -7.50
CA THR A 355 7.75 -5.16 -8.70
C THR A 355 8.54 -4.21 -9.61
N GLN A 356 8.04 -3.01 -9.88
CA GLN A 356 8.75 -2.00 -10.66
C GLN A 356 10.10 -1.62 -10.02
N LEU A 357 10.17 -1.52 -8.68
CA LEU A 357 11.41 -1.29 -7.95
C LEU A 357 12.40 -2.45 -8.15
N ARG A 358 11.93 -3.71 -8.06
CA ARG A 358 12.75 -4.91 -8.35
C ARG A 358 13.28 -4.86 -9.78
N ASP A 359 12.44 -4.55 -10.76
CA ASP A 359 12.80 -4.56 -12.18
C ASP A 359 13.83 -3.48 -12.49
N LEU A 360 13.70 -2.28 -11.91
CA LEU A 360 14.73 -1.24 -11.96
C LEU A 360 16.04 -1.71 -11.32
N LEU A 361 15.97 -2.37 -10.16
CA LEU A 361 17.14 -2.93 -9.49
C LEU A 361 17.81 -4.04 -10.32
N MET A 362 17.06 -4.79 -11.11
CA MET A 362 17.61 -5.81 -12.00
C MET A 362 18.47 -5.20 -13.12
N ILE A 363 18.15 -3.97 -13.57
CA ILE A 363 19.01 -3.21 -14.51
C ILE A 363 20.28 -2.73 -13.79
N ILE A 364 20.14 -2.20 -12.57
CA ILE A 364 21.25 -1.54 -11.87
C ILE A 364 22.22 -2.53 -11.23
N ASN A 365 21.69 -3.53 -10.54
CA ASN A 365 22.44 -4.48 -9.72
C ASN A 365 21.80 -5.88 -9.77
N PRO A 366 21.92 -6.61 -10.90
CA PRO A 366 21.30 -7.92 -11.08
C PRO A 366 21.83 -8.98 -10.09
N LYS A 367 23.06 -8.80 -9.58
CA LYS A 367 23.63 -9.69 -8.56
C LYS A 367 22.84 -9.61 -7.25
N PHE A 368 22.44 -8.40 -6.86
CA PHE A 368 21.69 -8.18 -5.64
C PHE A 368 20.26 -8.72 -5.75
N VAL A 369 19.59 -8.56 -6.91
CA VAL A 369 18.26 -9.16 -7.13
C VAL A 369 18.31 -10.68 -6.98
N ARG A 370 19.26 -11.35 -7.63
CA ARG A 370 19.43 -12.81 -7.51
C ARG A 370 19.69 -13.26 -6.08
N TYR A 371 20.45 -12.47 -5.32
CA TYR A 371 20.67 -12.72 -3.90
C TYR A 371 19.37 -12.61 -3.10
N LEU A 372 18.56 -11.57 -3.34
CA LEU A 372 17.28 -11.40 -2.64
C LEU A 372 16.30 -12.54 -2.97
N GLU A 373 16.27 -12.99 -4.22
CA GLU A 373 15.44 -14.12 -4.65
C GLU A 373 15.84 -15.43 -3.98
N SER A 374 17.14 -15.70 -3.82
CA SER A 374 17.61 -16.91 -3.13
C SER A 374 17.36 -16.89 -1.62
N HIS A 375 16.97 -15.75 -1.05
CA HIS A 375 16.70 -15.55 0.38
C HIS A 375 15.23 -15.16 0.66
N GLU A 376 14.29 -15.59 -0.20
CA GLU A 376 12.84 -15.36 -0.05
C GLU A 376 12.46 -13.87 0.09
N SER A 377 13.32 -12.98 -0.41
CA SER A 377 13.20 -11.53 -0.30
C SER A 377 12.93 -10.87 -1.66
N GLY A 378 12.69 -11.66 -2.71
CA GLY A 378 12.50 -11.17 -4.08
C GLY A 378 11.27 -10.28 -4.29
N HIS A 379 10.26 -10.35 -3.41
CA HIS A 379 9.06 -9.50 -3.49
C HIS A 379 9.24 -8.10 -2.90
N MET A 380 10.42 -7.79 -2.34
CA MET A 380 10.79 -6.46 -1.85
C MET A 380 9.87 -5.90 -0.75
N PHE A 381 9.12 -6.75 -0.01
CA PHE A 381 8.20 -6.29 1.04
C PHE A 381 8.90 -5.52 2.18
N PHE A 382 10.21 -5.70 2.37
CA PHE A 382 11.00 -4.87 3.28
C PHE A 382 11.07 -3.38 2.87
N CYS A 383 10.67 -3.03 1.64
CA CYS A 383 10.48 -1.65 1.18
C CYS A 383 9.03 -1.16 1.26
N PHE A 384 8.08 -1.98 1.73
CA PHE A 384 6.65 -1.64 1.75
C PHE A 384 6.38 -0.31 2.46
N ARG A 385 6.96 -0.14 3.65
CA ARG A 385 6.83 1.08 4.47
C ARG A 385 7.33 2.32 3.73
N TRP A 386 8.43 2.21 2.99
CA TRP A 386 8.99 3.32 2.22
C TRP A 386 8.04 3.83 1.14
N VAL A 387 7.37 2.89 0.44
CA VAL A 387 6.44 3.23 -0.65
C VAL A 387 5.10 3.71 -0.11
N LEU A 388 4.56 3.05 0.92
CA LEU A 388 3.24 3.37 1.47
C LEU A 388 3.19 4.80 2.03
N VAL A 389 4.17 5.16 2.87
CA VAL A 389 4.23 6.45 3.57
C VAL A 389 5.36 7.36 3.05
N GLU A 390 5.81 7.14 1.80
CA GLU A 390 6.81 7.97 1.10
C GLU A 390 8.00 8.36 1.99
N PHE A 391 8.62 7.37 2.63
CA PHE A 391 9.76 7.50 3.56
C PHE A 391 9.54 8.33 4.84
N LYS A 392 8.31 8.70 5.20
CA LYS A 392 8.03 9.50 6.41
C LYS A 392 8.60 8.93 7.71
N ARG A 393 8.78 7.60 7.79
CA ARG A 393 9.35 6.93 8.95
C ARG A 393 10.88 6.92 8.97
N GLU A 394 11.52 7.32 7.88
CA GLU A 394 12.98 7.22 7.71
C GLU A 394 13.71 8.55 7.90
N PHE A 395 12.97 9.66 7.94
CA PHE A 395 13.54 11.01 7.94
C PHE A 395 12.98 11.87 9.06
N SER A 396 13.77 12.87 9.48
CA SER A 396 13.28 13.93 10.37
C SER A 396 12.21 14.79 9.69
N PHE A 397 11.45 15.57 10.46
CA PHE A 397 10.42 16.46 9.92
C PHE A 397 10.96 17.42 8.85
N ASN A 398 12.16 17.97 9.05
CA ASN A 398 12.76 18.90 8.08
C ASN A 398 13.15 18.20 6.78
N GLU A 399 13.69 17.00 6.88
CA GLU A 399 14.11 16.21 5.73
C GLU A 399 12.91 15.67 4.95
N ILE A 400 11.88 15.15 5.63
CA ILE A 400 10.69 14.61 4.94
C ILE A 400 9.91 15.71 4.22
N MET A 401 9.78 16.90 4.82
CA MET A 401 9.17 18.05 4.16
C MET A 401 9.88 18.36 2.84
N ARG A 402 11.22 18.33 2.85
CA ARG A 402 12.04 18.58 1.66
C ARG A 402 11.98 17.43 0.64
N LEU A 403 11.96 16.17 1.09
CA LEU A 403 11.80 15.03 0.19
C LEU A 403 10.46 15.12 -0.55
N TRP A 404 9.37 15.39 0.17
CA TRP A 404 8.05 15.52 -0.41
C TRP A 404 7.91 16.71 -1.35
N GLU A 405 8.52 17.86 -1.02
CA GLU A 405 8.63 18.98 -1.96
C GLU A 405 9.20 18.56 -3.31
N VAL A 406 10.27 17.75 -3.29
CA VAL A 406 10.90 17.21 -4.50
C VAL A 406 9.99 16.21 -5.20
N LEU A 407 9.41 15.25 -4.47
CA LEU A 407 8.52 14.23 -5.06
C LEU A 407 7.28 14.85 -5.71
N TRP A 408 6.68 15.88 -5.11
CA TRP A 408 5.48 16.54 -5.64
C TRP A 408 5.73 17.42 -6.86
N THR A 409 7.00 17.59 -7.27
CA THR A 409 7.30 18.27 -8.54
C THR A 409 7.04 17.40 -9.77
N ASP A 410 6.94 16.07 -9.62
CA ASP A 410 6.88 15.09 -10.71
C ASP A 410 8.08 15.17 -11.67
N VAL A 411 9.19 15.76 -11.21
CA VAL A 411 10.45 15.90 -11.92
C VAL A 411 11.49 14.94 -11.30
N PRO A 412 12.39 14.34 -12.12
CA PRO A 412 12.39 14.35 -13.58
C PRO A 412 11.37 13.36 -14.20
N CYS A 413 10.73 12.52 -13.38
CA CYS A 413 9.69 11.59 -13.79
C CYS A 413 8.66 11.39 -12.66
N GLU A 414 7.46 10.91 -13.00
CA GLU A 414 6.37 10.63 -12.05
C GLU A 414 6.79 9.62 -10.97
N ASN A 415 7.54 8.57 -11.34
CA ASN A 415 7.97 7.51 -10.42
C ASN A 415 9.32 7.79 -9.73
N PHE A 416 9.66 9.07 -9.50
CA PHE A 416 10.95 9.43 -8.88
C PHE A 416 11.15 8.81 -7.47
N LEU A 417 10.07 8.53 -6.74
CA LEU A 417 10.10 7.77 -5.48
C LEU A 417 10.78 6.39 -5.63
N LEU A 418 10.59 5.71 -6.76
CA LEU A 418 11.20 4.40 -7.00
C LEU A 418 12.71 4.53 -7.25
N LEU A 419 13.14 5.57 -7.95
CA LEU A 419 14.57 5.88 -8.12
C LEU A 419 15.25 6.27 -6.82
N PHE A 420 14.55 7.05 -5.98
CA PHE A 420 15.01 7.35 -4.64
C PHE A 420 15.16 6.08 -3.79
N SER A 421 14.16 5.19 -3.83
CA SER A 421 14.21 3.89 -3.15
C SER A 421 15.36 3.02 -3.66
N LEU A 422 15.58 3.02 -4.98
CA LEU A 422 16.66 2.29 -5.64
C LEU A 422 18.04 2.78 -5.21
N ALA A 423 18.24 4.10 -5.13
CA ALA A 423 19.48 4.70 -4.63
C ALA A 423 19.78 4.27 -3.18
N VAL A 424 18.77 4.31 -2.30
CA VAL A 424 18.91 3.83 -0.92
C VAL A 424 19.26 2.34 -0.90
N LEU A 425 18.58 1.50 -1.68
CA LEU A 425 18.83 0.05 -1.71
C LEU A 425 20.21 -0.33 -2.25
N ASP A 426 20.63 0.26 -3.37
CA ASP A 426 21.90 -0.08 -4.00
C ASP A 426 23.08 0.21 -3.04
N ARG A 427 22.97 1.29 -2.25
CA ARG A 427 23.95 1.62 -1.21
C ARG A 427 24.03 0.58 -0.09
N GLN A 428 22.94 -0.13 0.19
CA GLN A 428 22.88 -1.15 1.23
C GLN A 428 23.18 -2.57 0.71
N ALA A 429 23.19 -2.76 -0.61
CA ALA A 429 23.32 -4.07 -1.25
C ALA A 429 24.54 -4.85 -0.75
N ASN A 430 25.72 -4.21 -0.69
CA ASN A 430 26.95 -4.87 -0.23
C ASN A 430 26.88 -5.25 1.25
N ILE A 431 26.24 -4.45 2.10
CA ILE A 431 26.10 -4.76 3.53
C ILE A 431 25.20 -5.98 3.70
N ILE A 432 24.07 -6.01 3.01
CA ILE A 432 23.10 -7.10 3.06
C ILE A 432 23.74 -8.41 2.55
N MET A 433 24.41 -8.37 1.40
CA MET A 433 25.06 -9.55 0.80
C MET A 433 26.25 -10.06 1.61
N ASN A 434 27.15 -9.17 2.07
CA ASN A 434 28.35 -9.57 2.79
C ASN A 434 28.05 -10.16 4.18
N ASN A 435 26.94 -9.74 4.81
CA ASN A 435 26.50 -10.29 6.08
C ASN A 435 25.53 -11.48 5.93
N ASN A 436 25.21 -11.89 4.70
CA ASN A 436 24.31 -12.99 4.39
C ASN A 436 22.93 -12.86 5.09
N PHE A 437 22.33 -11.68 5.03
CA PHE A 437 21.01 -11.41 5.59
C PHE A 437 19.90 -12.14 4.83
N GLY A 438 18.99 -12.80 5.57
CA GLY A 438 17.71 -13.28 5.05
C GLY A 438 16.64 -12.18 5.08
N LEU A 439 15.37 -12.56 4.89
CA LEU A 439 14.24 -11.61 4.88
C LEU A 439 14.15 -10.81 6.19
N THR A 440 14.18 -11.49 7.33
CA THR A 440 14.05 -10.87 8.66
C THR A 440 15.19 -9.92 8.96
N GLU A 441 16.44 -10.34 8.69
CA GLU A 441 17.62 -9.50 8.92
C GLU A 441 17.66 -8.31 7.96
N THR A 442 17.25 -8.50 6.70
CA THR A 442 17.12 -7.42 5.73
C THR A 442 16.10 -6.40 6.20
N LEU A 443 14.92 -6.85 6.61
CA LEU A 443 13.87 -5.97 7.14
C LEU A 443 14.34 -5.20 8.37
N LYS A 444 15.00 -5.88 9.32
CA LYS A 444 15.56 -5.24 10.51
C LYS A 444 16.63 -4.22 10.15
N HIS A 445 17.53 -4.54 9.22
CA HIS A 445 18.56 -3.63 8.73
C HIS A 445 17.93 -2.38 8.11
N ILE A 446 16.99 -2.56 7.20
CA ILE A 446 16.24 -1.50 6.53
C ILE A 446 15.50 -0.62 7.53
N ASN A 447 14.79 -1.20 8.50
CA ASN A 447 14.11 -0.43 9.55
C ASN A 447 15.07 0.38 10.41
N ASN A 448 16.28 -0.14 10.66
CA ASN A 448 17.34 0.55 11.40
C ASN A 448 18.03 1.67 10.61
N LEU A 449 17.76 1.81 9.30
CA LEU A 449 18.23 2.96 8.53
C LEU A 449 17.49 4.25 8.88
N SER A 450 16.35 4.16 9.57
CA SER A 450 15.58 5.33 10.00
C SER A 450 16.49 6.36 10.70
N MET A 451 16.37 7.62 10.29
CA MET A 451 17.16 8.77 10.76
C MET A 451 18.66 8.72 10.44
N THR A 452 19.12 7.76 9.63
CA THR A 452 20.55 7.65 9.24
C THR A 452 20.79 7.92 7.76
N ILE A 453 19.74 7.91 6.94
CA ILE A 453 19.84 8.14 5.50
C ILE A 453 20.17 9.61 5.23
N ASN A 454 21.25 9.87 4.48
CA ASN A 454 21.56 11.22 4.02
C ASN A 454 20.66 11.59 2.83
N LEU A 455 19.69 12.48 3.06
CA LEU A 455 18.71 12.90 2.05
C LEU A 455 19.38 13.47 0.78
N ASP A 456 20.36 14.35 0.93
CA ASP A 456 20.96 15.09 -0.19
C ASP A 456 21.78 14.18 -1.09
N GLU A 457 22.51 13.24 -0.48
CA GLU A 457 23.24 12.20 -1.21
C GLU A 457 22.26 11.30 -1.99
N MET A 458 21.17 10.86 -1.38
CA MET A 458 20.20 9.97 -2.03
C MET A 458 19.39 10.66 -3.13
N LEU A 459 19.02 11.94 -2.95
CA LEU A 459 18.39 12.73 -4.01
C LEU A 459 19.31 12.89 -5.22
N THR A 460 20.60 13.14 -4.97
CA THR A 460 21.63 13.29 -6.02
C THR A 460 21.87 11.97 -6.75
N GLU A 461 21.94 10.87 -6.01
CA GLU A 461 22.15 9.54 -6.58
C GLU A 461 20.93 9.06 -7.38
N ALA A 462 19.72 9.28 -6.88
CA ALA A 462 18.47 8.98 -7.59
C ALA A 462 18.37 9.73 -8.92
N GLU A 463 18.76 11.01 -8.92
CA GLU A 463 18.81 11.80 -10.14
C GLU A 463 19.89 11.31 -11.11
N SER A 464 21.09 10.98 -10.61
CA SER A 464 22.14 10.38 -11.45
C SER A 464 21.64 9.10 -12.10
N LEU A 465 20.92 8.25 -11.37
CA LEU A 465 20.35 7.00 -11.91
C LEU A 465 19.35 7.29 -13.03
N TYR A 466 18.46 8.28 -12.86
CA TYR A 466 17.53 8.69 -13.92
C TYR A 466 18.26 9.04 -15.21
N HIS A 467 19.24 9.95 -15.15
CA HIS A 467 19.94 10.40 -16.35
C HIS A 467 20.84 9.32 -16.96
N GLN A 468 21.43 8.46 -16.13
CA GLN A 468 22.19 7.30 -16.62
C GLN A 468 21.29 6.33 -17.39
N LEU A 469 20.08 6.07 -16.91
CA LEU A 469 19.08 5.24 -17.59
C LEU A 469 18.51 5.95 -18.83
N ALA A 470 18.35 7.27 -18.80
CA ALA A 470 17.90 8.06 -19.96
C ALA A 470 18.90 7.97 -21.13
N ILE A 471 20.21 7.96 -20.87
CA ILE A 471 21.24 7.72 -21.91
C ILE A 471 21.06 6.35 -22.57
N LEU A 472 20.57 5.37 -21.82
CA LEU A 472 20.33 4.01 -22.29
C LEU A 472 18.92 3.77 -22.82
N GLN A 473 18.06 4.79 -22.92
CA GLN A 473 16.63 4.62 -23.20
C GLN A 473 16.34 3.65 -24.35
N ASP A 474 17.08 3.73 -25.46
CA ASP A 474 16.87 2.89 -26.66
C ASP A 474 17.21 1.41 -26.45
N LYS A 475 17.97 1.10 -25.39
CA LYS A 475 18.40 -0.26 -25.02
C LYS A 475 17.60 -0.80 -23.83
N LEU A 476 16.78 0.02 -23.19
CA LEU A 476 16.00 -0.39 -22.03
C LEU A 476 14.74 -1.16 -22.47
N PRO A 477 14.37 -2.22 -21.74
CA PRO A 477 13.09 -2.87 -21.90
C PRO A 477 11.91 -1.89 -21.83
N THR A 478 10.81 -2.21 -22.54
CA THR A 478 9.63 -1.33 -22.62
C THR A 478 9.03 -1.03 -21.26
N ASN A 479 8.90 -2.03 -20.39
CA ASN A 479 8.41 -1.85 -19.02
C ASN A 479 9.28 -0.86 -18.21
N ILE A 480 10.61 -0.89 -18.34
CA ILE A 480 11.51 0.08 -17.68
C ILE A 480 11.30 1.49 -18.23
N ARG A 481 11.15 1.62 -19.55
CA ARG A 481 10.87 2.91 -20.20
C ARG A 481 9.51 3.47 -19.75
N ASP A 482 8.50 2.63 -19.58
CA ASP A 482 7.18 3.01 -19.07
C ASP A 482 7.28 3.50 -17.61
N ILE A 483 8.02 2.80 -16.76
CA ILE A 483 8.24 3.20 -15.36
C ILE A 483 8.88 4.59 -15.28
N LEU A 484 9.85 4.89 -16.15
CA LEU A 484 10.62 6.14 -16.15
C LEU A 484 10.00 7.25 -17.00
N GLY A 485 8.95 6.95 -17.76
CA GLY A 485 8.27 7.90 -18.64
C GLY A 485 9.04 8.24 -19.92
N PHE A 486 9.91 7.35 -20.41
CA PHE A 486 10.68 7.58 -21.66
C PHE A 486 9.86 7.32 -22.94
N ASN A 487 8.70 6.66 -22.85
CA ASN A 487 7.86 6.32 -24.01
C ASN A 487 6.87 7.43 -24.41
N ASN A 488 6.92 8.60 -23.76
CA ASN A 488 6.07 9.73 -24.08
C ASN A 488 6.73 10.64 -25.14
N GLU A 489 6.63 10.25 -26.43
CA GLU A 489 6.74 11.18 -27.58
C GLU A 489 5.36 11.49 -28.16
#